data_AF-A0A9D7K6J1-F1
#
_entry.id   AF-A0A9D7K6J1-F1
#
_cell.length_a   1.000
_cell.length_b   1.000
_cell.length_c   1.000
_cell.angle_alpha   90.00
_cell.angle_beta   90.00
_cell.angle_gamma   90.00
#
_symmetry.space_group_name_H-M   'P 1'
#
loop_
_entity.id
_entity.type
_entity.pdbx_description
1 polymer ?
#
loop_
_entity_poly.entity_id
_entity_poly.type
_entity_poly.pdbx_seq_one_letter_code
_entity_poly.pdbx_strand_id
1 'polypeptide(L)' 'MNARVGIENAEFFSFHGYYPEERKSGHVFLVTAWVELGYSNKKIRFCPIP' A
#
# COMPACT_ATOMS: atom_id res chain seq x y z
N MET A 1 -22.18 3.15 2.89
CA MET A 1 -21.31 2.35 3.78
C MET A 1 -19.88 2.75 3.51
N ASN A 2 -19.15 3.20 4.55
CA ASN A 2 -17.72 3.43 4.46
C ASN A 2 -17.03 2.29 5.21
N ALA A 3 -16.82 1.17 4.54
CA ALA A 3 -16.08 0.05 5.10
C ALA A 3 -14.60 0.23 4.79
N ARG A 4 -13.72 -0.16 5.70
CA ARG A 4 -12.27 -0.21 5.49
C ARG A 4 -11.77 -1.62 5.74
N VAL A 5 -10.87 -2.07 4.89
CA VAL A 5 -10.19 -3.37 5.05
C VAL A 5 -8.70 -3.07 5.08
N GLY A 6 -7.98 -3.61 6.06
CA GLY A 6 -6.57 -3.31 6.22
C GLY A 6 -5.81 -4.37 7.00
N ILE A 7 -4.50 -4.20 7.01
CA ILE A 7 -3.53 -4.97 7.79
C ILE A 7 -2.81 -3.97 8.69
N GLU A 8 -2.71 -4.30 9.97
CA GLU A 8 -2.00 -3.52 10.98
C GLU A 8 -0.79 -4.29 11.49
N ASN A 9 0.30 -3.56 11.79
CA ASN A 9 1.52 -4.10 12.37
C ASN A 9 2.13 -5.28 11.60
N ALA A 10 2.06 -5.26 10.26
CA ALA A 10 2.73 -6.28 9.46
C ALA A 10 4.25 -6.06 9.51
N GLU A 11 4.98 -7.07 9.98
CA GLU A 11 6.43 -7.02 10.11
C GLU A 11 7.11 -7.48 8.82
N PHE A 12 8.00 -6.64 8.29
CA PHE A 12 8.81 -6.97 7.11
C PHE A 12 10.28 -6.74 7.42
N PHE A 13 11.10 -7.79 7.30
CA PHE A 13 12.54 -7.62 7.30
C PHE A 13 12.99 -7.21 5.90
N SER A 14 13.61 -6.04 5.76
CA SER A 14 14.05 -5.51 4.47
C SER A 14 15.38 -4.76 4.58
N PHE A 15 16.00 -4.52 3.42
CA PHE A 15 17.28 -3.83 3.29
C PHE A 15 17.11 -2.42 2.72
N HIS A 16 15.94 -1.81 2.92
CA HIS A 16 15.74 -0.40 2.63
C HIS A 16 16.42 0.46 3.70
N GLY A 17 16.93 1.63 3.32
CA GLY A 17 17.63 2.54 4.22
C GLY A 17 18.37 3.62 3.44
N TYR A 18 18.59 4.77 4.07
CA TYR A 18 19.32 5.88 3.45
C TYR A 18 20.83 5.57 3.48
N TYR A 19 21.32 5.04 4.59
CA TYR A 19 22.74 4.76 4.79
C TYR A 19 23.15 3.40 4.20
N PRO A 20 24.39 3.27 3.66
CA PRO A 20 24.91 2.00 3.18
C PRO A 20 24.88 0.86 4.21
N GLU A 21 25.07 1.20 5.49
CA GLU A 21 25.09 0.24 6.59
C GLU A 21 23.71 -0.38 6.79
N GLU A 22 22.65 0.43 6.78
CA GLU A 22 21.25 -0.02 6.90
C GLU A 22 20.87 -0.98 5.77
N ARG A 23 21.34 -0.68 4.55
CA ARG A 23 21.12 -1.52 3.37
C ARG A 23 21.92 -2.82 3.39
N LYS A 24 22.92 -2.93 4.27
CA LYS A 24 23.75 -4.13 4.44
C LYS A 24 23.28 -5.00 5.61
N SER A 25 22.91 -4.40 6.74
CA SER A 25 22.44 -5.14 7.92
C SER A 25 20.96 -5.52 7.82
N GLY A 26 20.16 -4.72 7.12
CA GLY A 26 18.71 -4.86 7.10
C GLY A 26 18.05 -4.42 8.40
N HIS A 27 16.75 -4.14 8.33
CA HIS A 27 15.93 -3.67 9.44
C HIS A 27 14.52 -4.26 9.36
N VAL A 28 13.85 -4.37 10.52
CA VAL A 28 12.43 -4.71 10.61
C VAL A 28 11.60 -3.44 10.44
N PHE A 29 10.64 -3.48 9.54
CA PHE A 29 9.67 -2.41 9.29
C PHE A 29 8.27 -2.88 9.69
N LEU A 30 7.54 -2.02 10.41
CA LEU A 30 6.14 -2.23 10.73
C LEU A 30 5.29 -1.46 9.72
N VAL A 31 4.50 -2.18 8.94
CA VAL A 31 3.65 -1.61 7.91
C VAL A 31 2.19 -1.73 8.33
N THR A 32 1.48 -0.61 8.25
CA THR A 32 0.03 -0.56 8.36
C THR A 32 -0.53 0.00 7.06
N ALA A 33 -1.50 -0.72 6.50
CA ALA A 33 -2.13 -0.33 5.25
C ALA A 33 -3.63 -0.64 5.30
N TRP A 34 -4.44 0.24 4.72
CA TRP A 34 -5.88 0.04 4.59
C TRP A 34 -6.37 0.53 3.23
N VAL A 35 -7.44 -0.11 2.77
CA VAL A 35 -8.22 0.30 1.60
C VAL A 35 -9.61 0.73 2.04
N GLU A 36 -10.08 1.83 1.48
CA GLU A 36 -11.46 2.29 1.67
C GLU A 36 -12.37 1.66 0.62
N LEU A 37 -13.40 0.95 1.07
CA LEU A 37 -14.42 0.37 0.21
C LEU A 37 -15.52 1.41 -0.02
N GLY A 38 -15.43 2.09 -1.17
CA GLY A 38 -16.50 2.94 -1.70
C GLY A 38 -17.23 2.24 -2.85
N TYR A 39 -18.57 2.35 -2.88
CA TYR A 39 -19.35 2.02 -4.08
C TYR A 39 -19.13 3.12 -5.12
N SER A 40 -18.33 2.85 -6.16
CA SER A 40 -18.21 3.75 -7.31
C SER A 40 -19.29 3.43 -8.34
N ASN A 41 -20.40 4.18 -8.33
CA ASN A 41 -21.38 4.22 -9.45
C ASN A 41 -20.85 5.00 -10.67
N LYS A 42 -19.53 5.07 -10.87
CA LYS A 42 -18.99 5.70 -12.08
C LYS A 42 -19.20 4.76 -13.26
N LYS A 43 -20.19 5.09 -14.09
CA LYS A 43 -20.27 4.64 -15.49
C LYS A 43 -18.92 4.93 -16.14
N ILE A 44 -18.10 3.91 -16.34
CA ILE A 44 -16.88 4.00 -17.14
C ILE A 44 -17.33 4.27 -18.57
N ARG A 45 -17.28 5.54 -19.00
CA ARG A 45 -17.43 5.86 -20.42
C ARG A 45 -16.10 5.54 -21.07
N PHE A 46 -16.08 4.47 -21.85
CA PHE A 46 -15.02 4.27 -22.84
C PHE A 46 -15.16 5.39 -23.87
N CYS A 47 -14.18 6.30 -23.92
CA CYS A 47 -14.00 7.14 -25.10
C CYS A 47 -13.53 6.22 -26.24
N PRO A 48 -14.25 6.14 -27.36
CA PRO A 48 -13.71 5.50 -28.55
C PRO A 48 -12.50 6.32 -29.00
N ILE A 49 -11.35 5.65 -29.16
CA ILE A 49 -10.15 6.22 -29.75
C ILE A 49 -10.44 6.39 -31.26
N PRO A 50 -10.10 7.54 -31.87
CA PRO A 50 -10.26 7.76 -33.31
C PRO A 50 -9.35 6.86 -34.16
#